data_AF-A0A950NFM5-F1
#
_entry.id   AF-A0A950NFM5-F1
#
_cell.length_a   1.000
_cell.length_b   1.000
_cell.length_c   1.000
_cell.angle_alpha   90.00
_cell.angle_beta   90.00
_cell.angle_gamma   90.00
#
_symmetry.space_group_name_H-M   'P 1'
#
loop_
_entity.id
_entity.type
_entity.pdbx_description
1 polymer ?
#
loop_
_entity_poly.entity_id
_entity_poly.type
_entity_poly.pdbx_seq_one_letter_code
_entity_poly.pdbx_strand_id
1 'polypeptide(L)' 'MILVLVLWLCAFLYPLSSDAADAADAAVPHGESLKRVEDYLNGITTIVADFTQVAPDGSLAGGKFFLKRPGKMR' A
#
# COMPACT_ATOMS: atom_id res chain seq x y z
N MET A 1 2.18 7.84 -45.73
CA MET A 1 2.58 9.20 -45.30
C MET A 1 1.56 9.85 -44.36
N ILE A 2 0.24 9.72 -44.61
CA ILE A 2 -0.84 10.19 -43.70
C ILE A 2 -0.95 9.38 -42.39
N LEU A 3 -0.68 8.07 -42.40
CA LEU A 3 -0.81 7.21 -41.21
C LEU A 3 0.25 7.47 -40.12
N VAL A 4 1.47 7.86 -40.52
CA VAL A 4 2.59 8.20 -39.61
C VAL A 4 2.33 9.54 -38.91
N LEU A 5 1.64 10.46 -39.61
CA LEU A 5 1.32 11.79 -39.12
C LEU A 5 0.18 11.75 -38.09
N VAL A 6 -0.78 10.81 -38.22
CA VAL A 6 -1.83 10.55 -37.22
C VAL A 6 -1.26 9.90 -35.94
N LEU A 7 -0.31 8.96 -36.07
CA LEU A 7 0.39 8.36 -34.93
C LEU A 7 1.21 9.38 -34.13
N TRP A 8 1.87 10.33 -34.81
CA TRP A 8 2.56 11.45 -34.17
C TRP A 8 1.60 12.45 -33.52
N LEU A 9 0.43 12.70 -34.12
CA LEU A 9 -0.60 13.57 -33.56
C LEU A 9 -1.20 12.97 -32.27
N CYS A 10 -1.43 11.65 -32.23
CA CYS A 10 -1.91 10.96 -31.03
C CYS A 10 -0.87 10.99 -29.90
N ALA A 11 0.42 10.85 -30.20
CA ALA A 11 1.48 10.95 -29.18
C ALA A 11 1.66 12.38 -28.63
N PHE A 12 1.26 13.41 -29.39
CA PHE A 12 1.38 14.82 -28.99
C PHE A 12 0.12 15.35 -28.26
N LEU A 13 -1.06 14.76 -28.53
CA LEU A 13 -2.33 15.15 -27.89
C LEU A 13 -2.74 14.29 -26.69
N TYR A 14 -2.13 13.13 -26.50
CA TYR A 14 -2.25 12.41 -25.24
C TYR A 14 -1.12 12.87 -24.34
N PRO A 15 -1.37 13.75 -23.34
CA PRO A 15 -0.49 13.72 -22.20
C PRO A 15 -0.46 12.26 -21.75
N LEU A 16 0.74 11.70 -21.65
CA LEU A 16 0.99 10.62 -20.71
C LEU A 16 0.55 11.18 -19.35
N SER A 17 -0.74 11.06 -19.05
CA SER A 17 -1.29 11.26 -17.72
C SER A 17 -0.81 10.07 -16.89
N SER A 18 0.49 10.09 -16.61
CA SER A 18 1.06 9.47 -15.42
C SER A 18 0.75 10.41 -14.27
N ASP A 19 -0.54 10.56 -13.95
CA ASP A 19 -0.97 11.02 -12.63
C ASP A 19 -1.08 9.77 -11.74
N ALA A 20 0.08 9.15 -11.55
CA ALA A 20 0.31 8.16 -10.54
C ALA A 20 1.25 8.81 -9.53
N ALA A 21 0.70 9.04 -8.34
CA ALA A 21 1.37 9.38 -7.09
C ALA A 21 1.89 10.83 -6.92
N ASP A 22 1.06 11.65 -6.28
CA ASP A 22 1.40 12.31 -5.01
C ASP A 22 0.08 12.67 -4.29
N ALA A 23 -0.52 11.77 -3.51
CA ALA A 23 -0.18 11.55 -2.10
C ALA A 23 -0.06 12.84 -1.25
N ALA A 24 -0.88 13.87 -1.51
CA ALA A 24 -1.23 14.82 -0.47
C ALA A 24 -2.30 14.21 0.43
N ASP A 25 -1.85 13.40 1.40
CA ASP A 25 -2.56 13.14 2.65
C ASP A 25 -3.08 14.47 3.17
N ALA A 26 -4.37 14.73 2.95
CA ALA A 26 -5.01 15.98 3.28
C ALA A 26 -5.12 16.06 4.80
N ALA A 27 -4.04 16.47 5.46
CA ALA A 27 -3.86 16.81 6.86
C ALA A 27 -5.09 16.54 7.75
N VAL A 28 -5.46 15.27 7.89
CA VAL A 28 -6.36 14.88 8.96
C VAL A 28 -5.46 14.89 10.20
N PRO A 29 -5.81 15.61 11.27
CA PRO A 29 -5.04 15.55 12.51
C PRO A 29 -5.17 14.14 13.08
N HIS A 30 -4.32 13.23 12.61
CA HIS A 30 -4.26 11.85 13.06
C HIS A 30 -3.61 11.74 14.43
N GLY A 31 -3.09 12.82 15.02
CA GLY A 31 -2.25 12.79 16.22
C GLY A 31 -2.82 11.93 17.36
N GLU A 32 -4.12 12.04 17.67
CA GLU A 32 -4.73 11.22 18.71
C GLU A 32 -4.94 9.75 18.29
N SER A 33 -5.40 9.52 17.05
CA SER A 33 -5.62 8.16 16.53
C SER A 33 -4.31 7.40 16.32
N LEU A 34 -3.28 8.09 15.82
CA LEU A 34 -1.93 7.58 15.63
C LEU A 34 -1.32 7.18 16.98
N LYS A 35 -1.40 8.07 17.98
CA LYS A 35 -0.93 7.76 19.33
C LYS A 35 -1.63 6.51 19.90
N ARG A 36 -2.95 6.41 19.72
CA ARG A 36 -3.71 5.23 20.18
C ARG A 36 -3.27 3.95 19.48
N VAL A 37 -3.04 3.99 18.17
CA VAL A 37 -2.54 2.85 17.39
C VAL A 37 -1.13 2.47 17.83
N GLU A 38 -0.24 3.44 18.02
CA GLU A 38 1.12 3.23 18.52
C GLU A 38 1.12 2.57 19.89
N ASP A 39 0.36 3.10 20.85
CA ASP A 39 0.23 2.57 22.20
C ASP A 39 -0.30 1.13 22.17
N TYR A 40 -1.33 0.87 21.35
CA TYR A 40 -1.90 -0.47 21.18
C TYR A 40 -0.89 -1.46 20.61
N LEU A 41 -0.24 -1.12 19.48
CA LEU A 41 0.71 -2.02 18.82
C LEU A 41 1.97 -2.24 19.66
N ASN A 42 2.43 -1.22 20.39
CA ASN A 42 3.58 -1.34 21.28
C ASN A 42 3.29 -2.18 22.53
N GLY A 43 2.04 -2.23 22.99
CA GLY A 43 1.61 -3.15 24.06
C GLY A 43 1.73 -4.63 23.68
N ILE A 44 1.73 -4.98 22.39
CA ILE A 44 1.84 -6.37 21.93
C ILE A 44 3.29 -6.86 22.05
N THR A 45 3.57 -7.64 23.10
CA THR A 45 4.90 -8.18 23.35
C THR A 45 5.12 -9.56 22.72
N THR A 46 4.11 -10.43 22.74
CA THR A 46 4.16 -11.76 22.15
C THR A 46 2.79 -12.12 21.58
N ILE A 47 2.76 -12.52 20.30
CA ILE A 47 1.53 -12.97 19.64
C ILE A 47 1.85 -14.12 18.68
N VAL A 48 0.93 -15.07 18.62
CA VAL A 48 0.86 -16.10 17.59
C VAL A 48 -0.54 -16.05 17.00
N ALA A 49 -0.64 -15.87 15.69
CA ALA A 49 -1.93 -15.75 15.00
C ALA A 49 -1.88 -16.47 13.65
N ASP A 50 -3.01 -17.00 13.20
CA ASP A 50 -3.17 -17.45 11.83
C ASP A 50 -3.59 -16.27 10.95
N PHE A 51 -3.09 -16.20 9.72
CA PHE A 51 -3.46 -15.15 8.76
C PHE A 51 -3.87 -15.73 7.41
N THR A 52 -4.69 -14.97 6.70
CA THR A 52 -5.05 -15.21 5.30
C THR A 52 -5.03 -13.88 4.57
N GLN A 53 -4.22 -13.80 3.53
CA GLN A 53 -4.09 -12.65 2.64
C GLN A 53 -4.73 -13.00 1.29
N VAL A 54 -5.54 -12.07 0.79
CA VAL A 54 -6.11 -12.14 -0.55
C VAL A 54 -5.27 -11.24 -1.46
N ALA A 55 -4.67 -11.81 -2.49
CA ALA A 55 -3.94 -11.06 -3.49
C ALA A 55 -4.89 -10.38 -4.49
N PRO A 56 -4.44 -9.36 -5.24
CA PRO A 56 -5.28 -8.67 -6.21
C PRO A 56 -5.83 -9.56 -7.33
N ASP A 57 -5.15 -10.67 -7.63
CA ASP A 57 -5.57 -11.70 -8.59
C ASP A 57 -6.56 -12.72 -8.00
N GLY A 58 -6.93 -12.56 -6.72
CA GLY A 58 -7.84 -13.44 -6.00
C GLY A 58 -7.18 -14.68 -5.39
N SER A 59 -5.87 -14.86 -5.56
CA SER A 59 -5.16 -15.96 -4.90
C SER A 59 -5.10 -15.75 -3.38
N LEU A 60 -5.14 -16.85 -2.62
CA LEU A 60 -5.07 -16.85 -1.16
C LEU A 60 -3.69 -17.29 -0.71
N ALA A 61 -3.04 -16.47 0.10
CA ALA A 61 -1.84 -16.85 0.86
C ALA A 61 -2.22 -16.94 2.34
N GLY A 62 -1.71 -17.94 3.05
CA GLY A 62 -1.99 -18.10 4.48
C GLY A 62 -0.81 -18.66 5.25
N GLY A 63 -0.84 -18.51 6.57
CA GLY A 63 0.24 -18.98 7.41
C GLY A 63 0.05 -18.64 8.89
N LYS A 64 1.11 -18.85 9.65
CA LYS A 64 1.23 -18.52 11.07
C LYS A 64 2.14 -17.30 11.21
N PHE A 65 1.66 -16.26 11.86
CA PHE A 65 2.44 -15.10 12.27
C PHE A 65 2.95 -15.30 13.69
N PHE A 66 4.25 -15.13 13.89
CA PHE A 66 4.88 -15.15 15.20
C PHE A 66 5.59 -13.83 15.46
N LEU A 67 5.32 -13.22 16.62
CA LEU A 67 6.02 -12.03 17.08
C LEU A 67 6.43 -12.22 18.54
N LYS A 68 7.68 -11.89 18.84
CA LYS A 68 8.22 -11.74 20.19
C LYS A 68 9.15 -10.52 20.21
N ARG A 69 8.74 -9.48 20.91
CA ARG A 69 9.58 -8.29 21.11
C ARG A 69 10.66 -8.57 22.18
N PRO A 70 11.86 -7.99 22.07
CA PRO A 70 12.35 -7.16 20.96
C PRO A 70 12.88 -8.00 19.77
N GLY A 71 12.55 -7.57 18.54
CA GLY A 71 13.26 -7.98 17.31
C GLY A 71 13.07 -9.40 16.79
N LYS A 72 12.16 -10.22 17.33
CA LYS A 72 11.87 -11.57 16.79
C LYS A 72 10.51 -11.60 16.10
N MET A 73 10.51 -11.79 14.79
CA MET A 73 9.30 -11.95 13.97
C MET A 73 9.55 -13.07 12.94
N ARG A 74 8.52 -13.89 12.69
CA ARG A 74 8.54 -14.95 11.69
C ARG A 74 7.19 -15.10 11.01
#